data_AF-A0A919G0V6-F1
#
_entry.id   AF-A0A919G0V6-F1
#
_cell.length_a   1.000
_cell.length_b   1.000
_cell.length_c   1.000
_cell.angle_alpha   90.00
_cell.angle_beta   90.00
_cell.angle_gamma   90.00
#
_symmetry.space_group_name_H-M   'P 1'
#
loop_
_entity.id
_entity.type
_entity.pdbx_description
1 polymer ?
#
loop_
_entity_poly.entity_id
_entity_poly.type
_entity_poly.pdbx_seq_one_letter_code
_entity_poly.pdbx_strand_id
1 'polypeptide(L)'
;MAGLAASRRAVLLQEVHAGNSARRHRLRAADVPGVRARLTPRAVLHVRPDLSTDLPGVPAAGLARQSAGPVWQEAGSRIFAARFQQRDHRLLPGVPAGARAASLVGYGEDAADPLLSAVLLDPDGVVRVRRPF
;
A
#
# COMPACT_ATOMS: atom_id res chain seq x y z
N MET A 1 -6.68 12.73 3.10
CA MET A 1 -5.31 12.29 2.73
C MET A 1 -4.22 13.30 3.14
N ALA A 2 -4.26 14.56 2.68
CA ALA A 2 -3.22 15.55 3.00
C ALA A 2 -3.01 15.80 4.50
N GLY A 3 -4.08 16.00 5.28
CA GLY A 3 -3.96 16.15 6.74
C GLY A 3 -3.35 14.92 7.44
N LEU A 4 -3.73 13.71 7.00
CA LEU A 4 -3.17 12.47 7.53
C LEU A 4 -1.66 12.35 7.19
N ALA A 5 -1.29 12.63 5.94
CA ALA A 5 0.11 12.64 5.51
C ALA A 5 0.94 13.69 6.25
N ALA A 6 0.37 14.87 6.55
CA ALA A 6 1.04 15.90 7.35
C ALA A 6 1.27 15.42 8.79
N SER A 7 0.24 14.87 9.44
CA SER A 7 0.34 14.38 10.83
C SER A 7 1.33 13.23 11.02
N ARG A 8 1.53 12.41 9.97
CA ARG A 8 2.38 11.20 10.02
C ARG A 8 3.67 11.35 9.23
N ARG A 9 3.97 12.55 8.70
CA ARG A 9 5.10 12.85 7.79
C ARG A 9 4.97 12.22 6.40
N ALA A 10 4.55 10.96 6.33
CA ALA A 10 4.19 10.26 5.11
C ALA A 10 3.20 9.11 5.39
N VAL A 11 2.52 8.63 4.35
CA VAL A 11 1.63 7.47 4.38
C VAL A 11 1.76 6.66 3.09
N LEU A 12 1.43 5.37 3.15
CA LEU A 12 1.32 4.53 1.96
C LEU A 12 -0.14 4.52 1.49
N LEU A 13 -0.40 5.03 0.29
CA LEU A 13 -1.68 4.89 -0.40
C LEU A 13 -1.63 3.66 -1.33
N GLN A 14 -2.61 2.78 -1.18
CA GLN A 14 -2.89 1.70 -2.12
C GLN A 14 -4.18 2.03 -2.89
N GLU A 15 -4.07 2.15 -4.20
CA GLU A 15 -5.16 2.36 -5.14
C GLU A 15 -5.49 1.02 -5.80
N VAL A 16 -6.61 0.41 -5.42
CA VAL A 16 -7.14 -0.81 -6.05
C VAL A 16 -8.09 -0.41 -7.16
N HIS A 17 -7.75 -0.78 -8.40
CA HIS A 17 -8.53 -0.50 -9.61
C HIS A 17 -8.90 -1.83 -10.30
N ALA A 18 -9.48 -1.75 -11.50
CA ALA A 18 -10.04 -2.93 -12.18
C ALA A 18 -9.09 -4.14 -12.26
N GLY A 19 -9.66 -5.34 -12.16
CA GLY A 19 -8.92 -6.60 -12.16
C GLY A 19 -8.10 -6.84 -10.89
N ASN A 20 -8.47 -6.23 -9.75
CA ASN A 20 -7.73 -6.27 -8.48
C ASN A 20 -6.26 -5.83 -8.59
N SER A 21 -5.93 -5.07 -9.65
CA SER A 21 -4.62 -4.47 -9.80
C SER A 21 -4.48 -3.32 -8.80
N ALA A 22 -3.33 -3.23 -8.15
CA ALA A 22 -3.07 -2.23 -7.13
C ALA A 22 -1.88 -1.34 -7.51
N ARG A 23 -2.10 -0.02 -7.60
CA ARG A 23 -1.02 0.97 -7.62
C ARG A 23 -0.73 1.42 -6.20
N ARG A 24 0.54 1.74 -5.91
CA ARG A 24 0.98 2.18 -4.59
C ARG A 24 1.74 3.48 -4.70
N HIS A 25 1.48 4.38 -3.76
CA HIS A 25 2.09 5.70 -3.69
C HIS A 25 2.52 5.96 -2.26
N ARG A 26 3.74 6.44 -2.07
CA ARG A 26 4.20 6.99 -0.79
C ARG A 26 3.91 8.48 -0.84
N LEU A 27 3.02 8.95 0.04
CA LEU A 27 2.51 10.31 0.01
C LEU A 27 3.04 11.12 1.17
N ARG A 28 3.72 12.22 0.86
CA ARG A 28 3.84 13.39 1.73
C ARG A 28 2.68 14.34 1.43
N ALA A 29 2.43 15.29 2.33
CA ALA A 29 1.34 16.26 2.15
C ALA A 29 1.42 17.01 0.79
N ALA A 30 2.64 17.34 0.35
CA ALA A 30 2.92 18.00 -0.92
C ALA A 30 2.60 17.15 -2.16
N ASP A 31 2.65 15.82 -2.06
CA ASP A 31 2.43 14.91 -3.20
C ASP A 31 0.93 14.70 -3.50
N VAL A 32 0.08 14.99 -2.52
CA VAL A 32 -1.35 14.65 -2.57
C VAL A 32 -2.08 15.25 -3.76
N PRO A 33 -1.91 16.55 -4.13
CA PRO A 33 -2.59 17.10 -5.30
C PRO A 33 -2.22 16.36 -6.60
N GLY A 34 -0.92 16.09 -6.80
CA GLY A 34 -0.42 15.42 -8.00
C GLY A 34 -0.88 13.95 -8.10
N VAL A 35 -0.91 13.23 -6.98
CA VAL A 35 -1.43 11.85 -6.98
C VAL A 35 -2.95 11.83 -7.15
N ARG A 36 -3.69 12.72 -6.47
CA ARG A 36 -5.16 12.79 -6.58
C ARG A 36 -5.62 12.99 -8.02
N ALA A 37 -4.91 13.81 -8.80
CA ALA A 37 -5.22 14.07 -10.21
C ALA A 37 -5.05 12.84 -11.12
N ARG A 38 -4.36 11.78 -10.65
CA ARG A 38 -4.01 10.59 -11.44
C ARG A 38 -4.70 9.32 -10.97
N LEU A 39 -5.51 9.39 -9.90
CA LEU A 39 -6.22 8.22 -9.38
C LEU A 39 -7.29 7.77 -10.37
N THR A 40 -7.43 6.46 -10.51
CA THR A 40 -8.45 5.86 -11.36
C THR A 40 -9.84 6.10 -10.76
N PRO A 41 -10.84 6.59 -11.53
CA PRO A 41 -12.21 6.68 -11.07
C PRO A 41 -12.73 5.34 -10.53
N ARG A 42 -13.47 5.38 -9.42
CA ARG A 42 -13.98 4.20 -8.70
C ARG A 42 -12.92 3.31 -8.06
N ALA A 43 -11.67 3.77 -7.95
CA ALA A 43 -10.67 3.04 -7.21
C ALA A 43 -11.04 2.97 -5.71
N VAL A 44 -10.82 1.80 -5.11
CA VAL A 44 -10.80 1.66 -3.66
C VAL A 44 -9.44 2.13 -3.16
N LEU A 45 -9.44 3.07 -2.23
CA LEU A 45 -8.26 3.68 -1.65
C LEU A 45 -8.08 3.17 -0.23
N HIS A 46 -6.93 2.57 0.05
CA HIS A 46 -6.51 2.23 1.41
C HIS A 46 -5.29 3.05 1.78
N VAL A 47 -5.41 3.87 2.81
CA VAL A 47 -4.27 4.59 3.39
C VAL A 47 -3.74 3.79 4.57
N ARG A 48 -2.45 3.48 4.53
CA ARG A 48 -1.76 2.67 5.53
C ARG A 48 -0.62 3.48 6.17
N PRO A 49 -0.06 3.01 7.29
CA PRO A 49 1.19 3.56 7.81
C PRO A 49 2.28 3.58 6.73
N ASP A 50 3.24 4.49 6.88
CA ASP A 50 4.36 4.60 5.95
C ASP A 50 5.24 3.34 5.93
N LEU A 51 6.12 3.27 4.95
CA LEU A 51 7.21 2.29 4.91
C LEU A 51 8.22 2.59 6.02
N SER A 52 8.66 1.54 6.71
CA SER A 52 9.72 1.61 7.73
C SER A 52 11.09 1.68 7.08
N THR A 53 11.99 2.53 7.59
CA THR A 53 13.41 2.53 7.25
C THR A 53 14.22 1.52 8.08
N ASP A 54 13.64 0.97 9.14
CA ASP A 54 14.21 -0.14 9.91
C ASP A 54 13.95 -1.46 9.17
N LEU A 55 14.77 -1.73 8.16
CA LEU A 55 14.62 -2.91 7.30
C LEU A 55 14.80 -4.25 8.05
N PRO A 56 15.75 -4.39 9.00
CA PRO A 56 15.85 -5.60 9.82
C PRO A 56 14.60 -5.89 10.65
N GLY A 57 13.89 -4.86 11.12
CA GLY A 57 12.65 -5.03 11.89
C GLY A 57 11.43 -5.47 11.07
N VAL A 58 11.43 -5.25 9.75
CA VAL A 58 10.27 -5.54 8.88
C VAL A 58 9.94 -7.05 8.82
N PRO A 59 10.89 -7.97 8.57
CA PRO A 59 10.62 -9.41 8.59
C PRO A 59 10.13 -9.91 9.96
N ALA A 60 10.68 -9.38 11.05
CA ALA A 60 10.32 -9.79 12.42
C ALA A 60 8.83 -9.50 12.74
N ALA A 61 8.32 -8.34 12.30
CA ALA A 61 6.89 -8.01 12.41
C ALA A 61 5.98 -8.88 11.52
N GLY A 62 6.56 -9.52 10.49
CA GLY A 62 5.86 -10.36 9.53
C GLY A 62 5.56 -11.77 9.97
N LEU A 63 6.44 -12.34 10.78
CA LEU A 63 6.34 -13.72 11.29
C LEU A 63 5.06 -13.96 12.11
N ALA A 64 4.39 -12.91 12.57
CA ALA A 64 3.12 -12.99 13.29
C ALA A 64 1.88 -13.05 12.37
N ARG A 65 2.02 -12.94 11.04
CA ARG A 65 0.89 -12.91 10.08
C ARG A 65 0.85 -14.18 9.24
N GLN A 66 -0.36 -14.69 9.00
CA GLN A 66 -0.57 -15.90 8.19
C GLN A 66 -0.52 -15.64 6.68
N SER A 67 -0.67 -14.39 6.26
CA SER A 67 -0.60 -13.96 4.87
C SER A 67 -0.17 -12.49 4.77
N ALA A 68 1.05 -12.25 4.28
CA ALA A 68 1.58 -10.92 4.09
C ALA A 68 2.54 -10.86 2.90
N GLY A 69 2.56 -9.72 2.22
CA GLY A 69 3.49 -9.42 1.14
C GLY A 69 4.36 -8.21 1.48
N PRO A 70 5.66 -8.22 1.19
CA PRO A 70 6.51 -7.06 1.32
C PRO A 70 6.14 -6.03 0.26
N VAL A 71 6.09 -4.80 0.72
CA VAL A 71 6.08 -3.60 -0.07
C VAL A 71 7.35 -2.87 0.25
N TRP A 72 8.14 -2.51 -0.77
CA TRP A 72 9.39 -1.80 -0.57
C TRP A 72 9.56 -0.69 -1.58
N GLN A 73 10.36 0.29 -1.20
CA GLN A 73 10.81 1.38 -2.06
C GLN A 73 12.30 1.20 -2.32
N GLU A 74 12.70 1.13 -3.59
CA GLU A 74 14.12 1.16 -3.99
C GLU A 74 14.65 2.59 -4.06
N ALA A 75 15.91 2.76 -4.47
CA ALA A 75 16.47 4.07 -4.77
C ALA A 75 15.58 4.84 -5.77
N GLY A 76 14.98 5.95 -5.32
CA GLY A 76 14.00 6.74 -6.08
C GLY A 76 12.61 6.74 -5.43
N SER A 77 11.57 7.03 -6.21
CA SER A 77 10.17 7.09 -5.74
C SER A 77 9.35 5.84 -6.10
N ARG A 78 9.97 4.83 -6.71
CA ARG A 78 9.28 3.64 -7.20
C ARG A 78 9.02 2.66 -6.05
N ILE A 79 7.78 2.21 -5.97
CA ILE A 79 7.31 1.25 -4.96
C ILE A 79 7.01 -0.07 -5.65
N PHE A 80 7.54 -1.13 -5.08
CA PHE A 80 7.35 -2.49 -5.52
C PHE A 80 6.58 -3.28 -4.46
N ALA A 81 5.92 -4.34 -4.90
CA ALA A 81 5.23 -5.26 -4.02
C ALA A 81 5.36 -6.68 -4.57
N ALA A 82 5.51 -7.63 -3.67
CA ALA A 82 5.46 -9.05 -3.99
C ALA A 82 4.41 -9.73 -3.10
N ARG A 83 3.76 -10.77 -3.62
CA ARG A 83 2.77 -11.55 -2.87
C ARG A 83 3.40 -12.89 -2.51
N PHE A 84 3.36 -13.24 -1.23
CA PHE A 84 3.81 -14.54 -0.72
C PHE A 84 2.61 -15.27 -0.13
N GLN A 85 2.57 -16.59 -0.31
CA GLN A 85 1.56 -17.45 0.28
C GLN A 85 2.14 -18.20 1.49
N GLN A 86 1.27 -18.83 2.29
CA GLN A 86 1.60 -19.43 3.58
C GLN A 86 2.79 -20.42 3.56
N ARG A 87 3.03 -21.07 2.41
CA ARG A 87 4.12 -22.04 2.24
C ARG A 87 5.49 -21.38 2.00
N ASP A 88 5.49 -20.07 1.72
CA ASP A 88 6.66 -19.28 1.35
C ASP A 88 7.15 -18.37 2.48
N HIS A 89 6.58 -18.42 3.69
CA HIS A 89 7.05 -17.56 4.79
C HIS A 89 8.50 -17.83 5.18
N ARG A 90 8.95 -19.09 5.05
CA ARG A 90 10.37 -19.47 5.18
C ARG A 90 11.24 -18.94 4.04
N LEU A 91 10.60 -18.51 2.96
CA LEU A 91 11.19 -17.95 1.75
C LEU A 91 10.88 -16.45 1.61
N LEU A 92 10.33 -15.77 2.64
CA LEU A 92 10.23 -14.31 2.63
C LEU A 92 11.65 -13.83 2.35
N PRO A 93 11.95 -13.36 1.13
CA PRO A 93 13.27 -12.87 0.86
C PRO A 93 13.41 -11.72 1.84
N GLY A 94 14.52 -11.67 2.56
CA GLY A 94 14.87 -10.47 3.31
C GLY A 94 14.60 -9.26 2.41
N VAL A 95 14.18 -8.15 3.02
CA VAL A 95 13.92 -6.90 2.29
C VAL A 95 15.01 -6.72 1.23
N PRO A 96 14.67 -6.55 -0.06
CA PRO A 96 15.66 -6.58 -1.14
C PRO A 96 16.84 -5.64 -0.85
N ALA A 97 18.07 -6.06 -1.20
CA ALA A 97 19.31 -5.36 -0.82
C ALA A 97 19.39 -3.88 -1.27
N GLY A 98 18.54 -3.46 -2.22
CA GLY A 98 18.42 -2.07 -2.69
C GLY A 98 17.28 -1.27 -2.07
N ALA A 99 16.50 -1.84 -1.15
CA ALA A 99 15.39 -1.14 -0.52
C ALA A 99 15.89 -0.05 0.43
N ARG A 100 15.19 1.09 0.42
CA ARG A 100 15.40 2.21 1.35
C ARG A 100 14.34 2.25 2.44
N ALA A 101 13.17 1.69 2.16
CA ALA A 101 12.11 1.53 3.13
C ALA A 101 11.25 0.33 2.75
N ALA A 102 10.70 -0.38 3.73
CA ALA A 102 9.83 -1.53 3.52
C ALA A 102 8.74 -1.63 4.58
N SER A 103 7.69 -2.39 4.25
CA SER A 103 6.63 -2.76 5.17
C SER A 103 5.98 -4.06 4.71
N LEU A 104 5.28 -4.73 5.60
CA LEU A 104 4.48 -5.91 5.27
C LEU A 104 3.01 -5.53 5.23
N VAL A 105 2.40 -5.78 4.09
CA VAL A 105 0.96 -5.58 3.88
C VAL A 105 0.30 -6.95 3.95
N GLY A 106 -0.53 -7.15 4.98
CA GLY A 106 -1.34 -8.34 5.11
C GLY A 106 -2.44 -8.41 4.06
N TYR A 107 -2.94 -9.62 3.81
CA TYR A 107 -4.07 -9.86 2.92
C TYR A 107 -5.16 -10.66 3.67
N GLY A 108 -6.40 -10.62 3.19
CA GLY A 108 -7.50 -11.36 3.83
C GLY A 108 -7.64 -11.01 5.32
N GLU A 109 -7.65 -12.02 6.18
CA GLU A 109 -7.81 -11.90 7.63
C GLU A 109 -6.60 -11.25 8.33
N ASP A 110 -5.41 -11.32 7.72
CA ASP A 110 -4.20 -10.68 8.27
C ASP A 110 -3.99 -9.25 7.76
N ALA A 111 -4.88 -8.75 6.90
CA ALA A 111 -4.82 -7.39 6.41
C ALA A 111 -5.04 -6.43 7.57
N ALA A 112 -3.94 -5.96 8.17
CA ALA A 112 -4.04 -4.91 9.18
C ALA A 112 -4.87 -3.75 8.65
N ASP A 113 -5.77 -3.28 9.51
CA ASP A 113 -6.75 -2.28 9.14
C ASP A 113 -6.05 -1.03 8.61
N PRO A 114 -6.46 -0.54 7.43
CA PRO A 114 -5.95 0.72 6.93
C PRO A 114 -6.33 1.85 7.90
N LEU A 115 -5.48 2.86 7.99
CA LEU A 115 -5.76 4.10 8.73
C LEU A 115 -7.00 4.81 8.19
N LEU A 116 -7.28 4.62 6.90
CA LEU A 116 -8.46 5.13 6.22
C LEU A 116 -8.76 4.25 5.01
N SER A 117 -10.03 3.91 4.81
CA SER A 117 -10.55 3.34 3.56
C SER A 117 -11.54 4.31 2.93
N ALA A 118 -11.48 4.44 1.61
CA ALA A 118 -12.41 5.28 0.85
C ALA A 118 -12.62 4.70 -0.56
N VAL A 119 -13.69 5.12 -1.23
CA VAL A 119 -13.90 4.87 -2.66
C VAL A 119 -13.88 6.19 -3.39
N LEU A 120 -13.14 6.26 -4.51
CA LEU A 120 -13.12 7.45 -5.34
C LEU A 120 -14.41 7.52 -6.17
N LEU A 121 -15.14 8.62 -6.07
CA LEU A 121 -16.34 8.87 -6.87
C LEU A 121 -15.99 9.01 -8.36
N ASP A 122 -16.92 8.68 -9.25
CA ASP A 122 -16.86 9.17 -10.64
C ASP A 122 -16.97 10.73 -10.66
N PRO A 123 -16.60 11.41 -11.76
CA PRO A 123 -16.67 12.87 -11.86
C PRO A 123 -18.06 13.47 -11.59
N ASP A 124 -19.12 12.68 -11.79
CA ASP A 124 -20.51 13.05 -11.50
C ASP A 124 -20.91 12.83 -10.03
N GLY A 125 -19.97 12.43 -9.16
CA GLY A 125 -20.20 12.18 -7.74
C GLY A 125 -20.79 10.80 -7.43
N VAL A 126 -20.97 9.94 -8.43
CA VAL A 126 -21.61 8.63 -8.23
C VAL A 126 -20.58 7.53 -7.99
N VAL A 127 -20.85 6.64 -7.04
CA VAL A 127 -20.13 5.36 -6.90
C VAL A 127 -20.83 4.32 -7.77
N ARG A 128 -20.17 3.86 -8.83
CA ARG A 128 -20.64 2.70 -9.61
C ARG A 128 -19.81 1.47 -9.28
N VAL A 129 -20.47 0.36 -9.03
CA VAL A 129 -19.79 -0.92 -8.82
C VAL A 129 -19.12 -1.36 -10.13
N ARG A 130 -17.88 -1.85 -10.06
CA ARG A 130 -17.28 -2.61 -11.15
C ARG A 130 -17.54 -4.08 -10.85
N ARG A 131 -18.33 -4.76 -11.68
CA ARG A 131 -18.42 -6.22 -11.60
C ARG A 131 -17.07 -6.80 -12.01
N PRO A 132 -16.46 -7.69 -11.21
CA PRO A 132 -15.34 -8.49 -11.69
C PRO A 132 -15.89 -9.46 -12.75
N PHE A 133 -15.26 -9.49 -13.92
CA PHE A 133 -15.39 -10.60 -14.86
C PHE A 133 -14.32 -11.62 -14.52
#